data_AF-A0A956G1G4-F1
#
_entry.id   AF-A0A956G1G4-F1
#
_cell.length_a   1.000
_cell.length_b   1.000
_cell.length_c   1.000
_cell.angle_alpha   90.00
_cell.angle_beta   90.00
_cell.angle_gamma   90.00
#
_symmetry.space_group_name_H-M   'P 1'
#
loop_
_entity.id
_entity.type
_entity.pdbx_description
1 polymer ?
#
loop_
_entity_poly.entity_id
_entity_poly.type
_entity_poly.pdbx_seq_one_letter_code
_entity_poly.pdbx_strand_id
1 'polypeptide(L)'
;MKLRSSILALGMLVGIGGCQVAPGQYVIIRVANADTAVSDSCYVDNMVPDGEKDDRTDFRTGGSIAIFAADSETYFLESDNMGVATSIEGTRDGGDYSFSGEDIDVEAEYTITTTVDVDLTIKNKSVIGSSVWTQQCSGNNCPVLPSCVRTTDFVGTIVNGVELEHGV
;
A
#
# COMPACT_ATOMS: atom_id res chain seq x y z
N MET A 1 8.22 -62.58 -16.90
CA MET A 1 8.18 -61.22 -17.50
C MET A 1 8.32 -60.19 -16.40
N LYS A 2 9.41 -59.43 -16.37
CA LYS A 2 9.69 -58.39 -15.36
C LYS A 2 9.16 -57.05 -15.88
N LEU A 3 8.07 -56.53 -15.32
CA LEU A 3 7.60 -55.16 -15.60
C LEU A 3 8.55 -54.16 -14.96
N ARG A 4 9.17 -53.31 -15.78
CA ARG A 4 10.00 -52.19 -15.34
C ARG A 4 9.08 -51.02 -14.98
N SER A 5 9.09 -50.63 -13.70
CA SER A 5 8.52 -49.36 -13.24
C SER A 5 9.32 -48.21 -13.84
N SER A 6 8.66 -47.40 -14.66
CA SER A 6 9.18 -46.10 -15.09
C SER A 6 8.61 -45.06 -14.14
N ILE A 7 9.38 -44.71 -13.11
CA ILE A 7 9.10 -43.56 -12.25
C ILE A 7 9.43 -42.32 -13.09
N LEU A 8 8.40 -41.69 -13.67
CA LEU A 8 8.51 -40.31 -14.14
C LEU A 8 8.69 -39.43 -12.91
N ALA A 9 9.94 -39.05 -12.64
CA ALA A 9 10.25 -37.96 -11.75
C ALA A 9 9.79 -36.66 -12.43
N LEU A 10 8.56 -36.23 -12.12
CA LEU A 10 8.07 -34.91 -12.43
C LEU A 10 8.88 -33.93 -11.58
N GLY A 11 9.98 -33.44 -12.14
CA GLY A 11 10.81 -32.41 -11.53
C GLY A 11 9.97 -31.15 -11.38
N MET A 12 9.41 -30.93 -10.20
CA MET A 12 9.04 -29.59 -9.76
C MET A 12 10.33 -28.78 -9.74
N LEU A 13 10.56 -28.01 -10.80
CA LEU A 13 11.36 -26.81 -10.76
C LEU A 13 10.71 -25.92 -9.70
N VAL A 14 11.19 -26.02 -8.46
CA VAL A 14 11.00 -25.00 -7.44
C VAL A 14 11.78 -23.80 -7.96
N GLY A 15 11.12 -23.02 -8.81
CA GLY A 15 11.59 -21.73 -9.24
C GLY A 15 11.77 -20.91 -7.98
N ILE A 16 13.01 -20.64 -7.62
CA ILE A 16 13.43 -19.72 -6.57
C ILE A 16 13.18 -18.26 -7.00
N GLY A 17 12.29 -18.05 -7.97
CA GLY A 17 11.83 -16.75 -8.42
C GLY A 17 10.95 -16.17 -7.33
N GLY A 18 11.22 -14.91 -6.96
CA GLY A 18 10.67 -14.23 -5.78
C GLY A 18 9.17 -14.40 -5.59
N CYS A 19 8.71 -14.15 -4.36
CA CYS A 19 7.32 -14.14 -3.91
C CYS A 19 6.43 -13.26 -4.80
N GLN A 20 6.13 -13.72 -6.00
CA GLN A 20 5.24 -13.10 -6.95
C GLN A 20 3.82 -13.45 -6.56
N VAL A 21 2.99 -12.42 -6.44
CA VAL A 21 1.54 -12.57 -6.43
C VAL A 21 1.12 -12.97 -7.84
N ALA A 22 0.72 -14.22 -8.04
CA ALA A 22 0.18 -14.67 -9.33
C ALA A 22 -1.33 -14.35 -9.43
N PRO A 23 -1.92 -14.34 -10.64
CA PRO A 23 -3.36 -14.14 -10.82
C PRO A 23 -4.18 -15.07 -9.92
N GLY A 24 -5.15 -14.53 -9.19
CA GLY A 24 -5.98 -15.28 -8.24
C GLY A 24 -5.30 -15.60 -6.89
N GLN A 25 -4.08 -15.09 -6.66
CA GLN A 25 -3.43 -15.12 -5.36
C GLN A 25 -3.51 -13.74 -4.69
N TYR A 26 -3.34 -13.75 -3.36
CA TYR A 26 -3.16 -12.55 -2.57
C TYR A 26 -2.04 -12.78 -1.55
N VAL A 27 -1.42 -11.69 -1.11
CA VAL A 27 -0.50 -11.68 0.04
C VAL A 27 -0.98 -10.64 1.04
N ILE A 28 -0.94 -11.00 2.32
CA ILE A 28 -1.17 -10.07 3.43
C ILE A 28 0.18 -9.67 3.98
N ILE A 29 0.38 -8.37 4.16
CA ILE A 29 1.61 -7.79 4.69
C ILE A 29 1.24 -7.05 5.97
N ARG A 30 1.93 -7.38 7.07
CA ARG A 30 1.88 -6.56 8.29
C ARG A 30 2.92 -5.48 8.18
N VAL A 31 2.50 -4.23 8.38
CA VAL A 31 3.35 -3.06 8.26
C VAL A 31 3.50 -2.35 9.60
N ALA A 32 4.64 -1.71 9.78
CA ALA A 32 4.95 -0.80 10.87
C ALA A 32 5.28 0.56 10.26
N ASN A 33 4.30 1.45 10.29
CA ASN A 33 4.39 2.81 9.75
C ASN A 33 5.26 3.67 10.64
N ALA A 34 6.18 4.42 10.04
CA ALA A 34 6.87 5.51 10.70
C ALA A 34 5.90 6.67 10.96
N ASP A 35 6.38 7.70 11.65
CA ASP A 35 5.65 8.95 11.76
C ASP A 35 5.43 9.55 10.37
N THR A 36 4.22 10.06 10.17
CA THR A 36 3.84 10.72 8.92
C THR A 36 4.48 12.10 8.86
N ALA A 37 5.34 12.32 7.87
CA ALA A 37 5.79 13.65 7.52
C ALA A 37 4.64 14.43 6.89
N VAL A 38 4.39 15.63 7.38
CA VAL A 38 3.29 16.50 6.93
C VAL A 38 3.92 17.76 6.30
N SER A 39 3.49 18.13 5.10
CA SER A 39 3.98 19.35 4.46
C SER A 39 3.48 20.60 5.17
N ASP A 40 4.24 21.70 5.10
CA ASP A 40 3.84 23.00 5.68
C ASP A 40 2.48 23.48 5.13
N SER A 41 2.14 23.09 3.89
CA SER A 41 0.87 23.42 3.24
C SER A 41 -0.36 22.80 3.92
N CYS A 42 -0.16 21.81 4.79
CA CYS A 42 -1.21 21.26 5.65
C CYS A 42 -1.54 22.15 6.86
N TYR A 43 -0.93 23.33 6.98
CA TYR A 43 -1.20 24.29 8.05
C TYR A 43 -1.65 25.65 7.50
N VAL A 44 -2.48 26.34 8.28
CA VAL A 44 -2.92 27.71 7.95
C VAL A 44 -1.69 28.61 7.83
N ASP A 45 -1.66 29.45 6.79
CA ASP A 45 -0.54 30.34 6.46
C ASP A 45 0.81 29.62 6.27
N ASN A 46 0.79 28.31 6.03
CA ASN A 46 1.97 27.44 6.01
C ASN A 46 2.80 27.48 7.31
N MET A 47 2.14 27.69 8.45
CA MET A 47 2.78 27.78 9.75
C MET A 47 2.48 26.56 10.60
N VAL A 48 3.46 25.66 10.71
CA VAL A 48 3.41 24.53 11.64
C VAL A 48 3.25 25.06 13.08
N PRO A 49 2.25 24.59 13.87
CA PRO A 49 2.10 24.97 15.27
C PRO A 49 3.33 24.61 16.11
N ASP A 50 3.69 25.46 17.09
CA ASP A 50 4.89 25.24 17.90
C ASP A 50 4.88 23.91 18.66
N GLY A 51 3.71 23.42 19.07
CA GLY A 51 3.59 22.10 19.69
C GLY A 51 3.98 20.96 18.75
N GLU A 52 3.58 21.04 17.47
CA GLU A 52 3.86 19.98 16.49
C GLU A 52 5.31 20.00 15.99
N LYS A 53 5.98 21.16 16.03
CA LYS A 53 7.40 21.27 15.65
C LYS A 53 8.30 20.41 16.52
N ASP A 54 7.93 20.23 17.79
CA ASP A 54 8.72 19.50 18.78
C ASP A 54 8.20 18.08 19.03
N ASP A 55 7.08 17.69 18.41
CA ASP A 55 6.51 16.34 18.53
C ASP A 55 7.46 15.31 17.92
N ARG A 56 7.86 14.33 18.73
CA ARG A 56 8.73 13.22 18.32
C ARG A 56 8.23 11.94 18.96
N THR A 57 8.21 10.86 18.21
CA THR A 57 8.04 9.52 18.75
C THR A 57 8.96 8.55 18.01
N ASP A 58 9.36 7.48 18.68
CA ASP A 58 10.06 6.34 18.09
C ASP A 58 9.13 5.12 17.92
N PHE A 59 7.88 5.24 18.37
CA PHE A 59 6.85 4.25 18.14
C PHE A 59 6.47 4.19 16.66
N ARG A 60 6.19 2.98 16.19
CA ARG A 60 5.59 2.74 14.87
C ARG A 60 4.14 2.33 15.02
N THR A 61 3.28 2.86 14.17
CA THR A 61 1.87 2.45 14.11
C THR A 61 1.74 1.19 13.27
N GLY A 62 1.21 0.12 13.86
CA GLY A 62 0.98 -1.13 13.15
C GLY A 62 -0.23 -1.07 12.21
N GLY A 63 -0.15 -1.76 11.08
CA GLY A 63 -1.25 -1.89 10.11
C GLY A 63 -1.16 -3.18 9.29
N SER A 64 -2.09 -3.35 8.36
CA SER A 64 -2.07 -4.42 7.38
C SER A 64 -2.35 -3.85 5.99
N ILE A 65 -1.69 -4.40 4.98
CA ILE A 65 -2.07 -4.21 3.58
C ILE A 65 -2.22 -5.57 2.91
N ALA A 66 -3.08 -5.67 1.91
CA ALA A 66 -3.21 -6.85 1.06
C ALA A 66 -2.89 -6.47 -0.40
N ILE A 67 -2.14 -7.32 -1.09
CA ILE A 67 -1.90 -7.18 -2.52
C ILE A 67 -2.45 -8.41 -3.23
N PHE A 68 -3.26 -8.21 -4.26
CA PHE A 68 -3.77 -9.29 -5.11
C PHE A 68 -3.60 -8.96 -6.59
N ALA A 69 -3.53 -9.98 -7.42
CA ALA A 69 -3.38 -9.84 -8.87
C ALA A 69 -4.67 -10.27 -9.58
N ALA A 70 -5.25 -9.38 -10.38
CA ALA A 70 -6.40 -9.70 -11.22
C ALA A 70 -5.96 -10.48 -12.48
N ASP A 71 -4.81 -10.11 -13.05
CA ASP A 71 -4.15 -10.78 -14.16
C ASP A 71 -2.62 -10.66 -14.03
N SER A 72 -1.85 -10.92 -15.10
CA SER A 72 -0.39 -10.89 -15.05
C SER A 72 0.22 -9.50 -14.90
N GLU A 73 -0.53 -8.45 -15.23
CA GLU A 73 -0.08 -7.06 -15.31
C GLU A 73 -0.79 -6.15 -14.31
N THR A 74 -2.03 -6.50 -13.93
CA THR A 74 -2.88 -5.69 -13.05
C THR A 74 -2.85 -6.19 -11.59
N TYR A 75 -2.40 -5.33 -10.69
CA TYR A 75 -2.32 -5.59 -9.25
C TYR A 75 -3.17 -4.58 -8.50
N PHE A 76 -3.65 -4.98 -7.32
CA PHE A 76 -4.48 -4.16 -6.47
C PHE A 76 -3.92 -4.17 -5.05
N LEU A 77 -3.89 -2.99 -4.41
CA LEU A 77 -3.53 -2.82 -3.01
C LEU A 77 -4.74 -2.40 -2.19
N GLU A 78 -5.07 -3.20 -1.19
CA GLU A 78 -6.06 -2.88 -0.16
C GLU A 78 -5.35 -2.51 1.15
N SER A 79 -5.84 -1.45 1.79
CA SER A 79 -5.36 -0.99 3.09
C SER A 79 -6.53 -0.40 3.88
N ASP A 80 -6.58 -0.71 5.17
CA ASP A 80 -7.57 -0.19 6.11
C ASP A 80 -7.15 1.14 6.75
N ASN A 81 -5.90 1.57 6.53
CA ASN A 81 -5.26 2.63 7.33
C ASN A 81 -4.79 3.84 6.51
N MET A 82 -5.28 3.99 5.28
CA MET A 82 -4.83 5.04 4.33
C MET A 82 -5.81 6.20 4.12
N GLY A 83 -6.84 6.32 4.96
CA GLY A 83 -7.71 7.52 5.00
C GLY A 83 -8.76 7.65 3.90
N VAL A 84 -8.67 6.88 2.82
CA VAL A 84 -9.71 6.67 1.79
C VAL A 84 -9.73 5.18 1.43
N ALA A 85 -10.92 4.61 1.29
CA ALA A 85 -11.17 3.20 0.98
C ALA A 85 -11.14 2.99 -0.55
N THR A 86 -10.86 1.82 -1.16
CA THR A 86 -10.45 0.48 -0.71
C THR A 86 -10.14 -0.29 -2.00
N SER A 87 -8.88 -0.66 -2.22
CA SER A 87 -8.32 -1.19 -3.48
C SER A 87 -7.93 -0.12 -4.50
N ILE A 88 -6.62 0.14 -4.60
CA ILE A 88 -6.01 0.97 -5.65
C ILE A 88 -5.27 0.08 -6.65
N GLU A 89 -5.44 0.36 -7.93
CA GLU A 89 -4.75 -0.37 -9.00
C GLU A 89 -3.27 0.04 -9.05
N GLY A 90 -2.44 -0.90 -9.47
CA GLY A 90 -1.02 -0.68 -9.62
C GLY A 90 -0.37 -1.67 -10.57
N THR A 91 0.92 -1.44 -10.76
CA THR A 91 1.79 -2.21 -11.63
C THR A 91 2.92 -2.83 -10.81
N ARG A 92 3.67 -3.72 -11.46
CA ARG A 92 4.81 -4.39 -10.86
C ARG A 92 5.95 -4.52 -11.86
N ASP A 93 7.17 -4.26 -11.38
CA ASP A 93 8.41 -4.60 -12.06
C ASP A 93 9.31 -5.40 -11.11
N GLY A 94 9.51 -6.69 -11.41
CA GLY A 94 10.33 -7.56 -10.57
C GLY A 94 9.79 -7.71 -9.13
N GLY A 95 10.47 -7.13 -8.15
CA GLY A 95 10.06 -7.12 -6.75
C GLY A 95 9.34 -5.84 -6.32
N ASP A 96 9.28 -4.85 -7.21
CA ASP A 96 8.80 -3.50 -6.93
C ASP A 96 7.36 -3.36 -7.43
N TYR A 97 6.53 -2.71 -6.62
CA TYR A 97 5.12 -2.45 -6.86
C TYR A 97 4.85 -0.97 -6.71
N SER A 98 4.05 -0.42 -7.63
CA SER A 98 3.62 0.97 -7.62
C SER A 98 2.11 1.02 -7.80
N PHE A 99 1.42 1.65 -6.86
CA PHE A 99 -0.03 1.82 -6.86
C PHE A 99 -0.38 3.30 -6.82
N SER A 100 -1.41 3.71 -7.56
CA SER A 100 -1.88 5.09 -7.56
C SER A 100 -3.39 5.14 -7.72
N GLY A 101 -4.05 5.98 -6.94
CA GLY A 101 -5.49 6.20 -7.01
C GLY A 101 -5.83 7.67 -6.80
N GLU A 102 -6.93 8.10 -7.41
CA GLU A 102 -7.45 9.46 -7.29
C GLU A 102 -8.95 9.42 -6.97
N ASP A 103 -9.37 10.25 -6.03
CA ASP A 103 -10.75 10.55 -5.71
C ASP A 103 -11.01 12.04 -5.94
N ILE A 104 -12.08 12.36 -6.67
CA ILE A 104 -12.46 13.74 -7.01
C ILE A 104 -13.87 13.98 -6.49
N ASP A 105 -13.97 14.86 -5.49
CA ASP A 105 -15.22 15.32 -4.92
C ASP A 105 -15.55 16.73 -5.44
N VAL A 106 -16.66 16.86 -6.17
CA VAL A 106 -17.06 18.10 -6.83
C VAL A 106 -18.32 18.65 -6.17
N GLU A 107 -18.19 19.84 -5.61
CA GLU A 107 -19.27 20.59 -4.98
C GLU A 107 -19.61 21.84 -5.81
N ALA A 108 -20.73 22.49 -5.49
CA ALA A 108 -21.20 23.63 -6.27
C ALA A 108 -20.20 24.80 -6.34
N GLU A 109 -19.36 24.97 -5.32
CA GLU A 109 -18.41 26.09 -5.21
C GLU A 109 -16.93 25.67 -5.27
N TYR A 110 -16.62 24.39 -5.08
CA TYR A 110 -15.25 23.89 -4.99
C TYR A 110 -15.09 22.45 -5.47
N THR A 111 -13.86 22.01 -5.63
CA THR A 111 -13.48 20.63 -5.96
C THR A 111 -12.32 20.21 -5.07
N ILE A 112 -12.46 19.05 -4.43
CA ILE A 112 -11.41 18.40 -3.64
C ILE A 112 -10.89 17.20 -4.44
N THR A 113 -9.60 17.19 -4.72
CA THR A 113 -8.91 16.04 -5.32
C THR A 113 -8.02 15.41 -4.26
N THR A 114 -8.18 14.11 -4.05
CA THR A 114 -7.34 13.31 -3.16
C THR A 114 -6.60 12.27 -3.99
N THR A 115 -5.27 12.27 -3.92
CA THR A 115 -4.42 11.29 -4.58
C THR A 115 -3.68 10.46 -3.54
N VAL A 116 -3.58 9.17 -3.80
CA VAL A 116 -2.82 8.23 -2.97
C VAL A 116 -1.86 7.47 -3.85
N ASP A 117 -0.57 7.61 -3.57
CA ASP A 117 0.49 6.84 -4.22
C ASP A 117 1.16 5.92 -3.20
N VAL A 118 1.42 4.68 -3.58
CA VAL A 118 2.13 3.70 -2.75
C VAL A 118 3.18 3.00 -3.59
N ASP A 119 4.43 3.12 -3.15
CA ASP A 119 5.54 2.37 -3.70
C ASP A 119 6.06 1.40 -2.65
N LEU A 120 6.25 0.14 -3.02
CA LEU A 120 6.84 -0.86 -2.15
C LEU A 120 7.69 -1.88 -2.89
N THR A 121 8.68 -2.40 -2.18
CA THR A 121 9.56 -3.45 -2.64
C THR A 121 9.40 -4.69 -1.77
N ILE A 122 9.14 -5.83 -2.39
CA ILE A 122 9.10 -7.14 -1.73
C ILE A 122 10.38 -7.90 -2.07
N LYS A 123 11.21 -8.14 -1.05
CA LYS A 123 12.42 -8.98 -1.15
C LYS A 123 12.35 -10.12 -0.16
N ASN A 124 12.13 -11.33 -0.68
CA ASN A 124 11.81 -12.52 0.10
C ASN A 124 10.53 -12.30 0.92
N LYS A 125 10.67 -12.14 2.24
CA LYS A 125 9.55 -11.85 3.15
C LYS A 125 9.54 -10.41 3.65
N SER A 126 10.62 -9.65 3.41
CA SER A 126 10.73 -8.27 3.87
C SER A 126 10.06 -7.33 2.88
N VAL A 127 9.32 -6.37 3.42
CA VAL A 127 8.68 -5.30 2.67
C VAL A 127 9.22 -3.97 3.19
N ILE A 128 9.55 -3.08 2.26
CA ILE A 128 9.83 -1.68 2.53
C ILE A 128 8.99 -0.87 1.55
N GLY A 129 8.48 0.28 1.97
CA GLY A 129 7.70 1.13 1.08
C GLY A 129 7.43 2.50 1.68
N SER A 130 6.75 3.31 0.90
CA SER A 130 6.29 4.63 1.27
C SER A 130 4.91 4.87 0.69
N SER A 131 4.09 5.62 1.41
CA SER A 131 2.83 6.13 0.89
C SER A 131 2.86 7.66 0.88
N VAL A 132 2.30 8.24 -0.18
CA VAL A 132 2.06 9.67 -0.30
C VAL A 132 0.57 9.88 -0.45
N TRP A 133 -0.01 10.63 0.47
CA TRP A 133 -1.37 11.11 0.40
C TRP A 133 -1.32 12.61 0.10
N THR A 134 -1.98 13.01 -0.99
CA THR A 134 -2.09 14.40 -1.41
C THR A 134 -3.56 14.78 -1.43
N GLN A 135 -3.89 15.93 -0.86
CA GLN A 135 -5.19 16.56 -1.03
C GLN A 135 -4.99 17.94 -1.64
N GLN A 136 -5.83 18.30 -2.60
CA GLN A 136 -5.90 19.61 -3.21
C GLN A 136 -7.35 20.09 -3.17
N CYS A 137 -7.55 21.37 -2.92
CA CYS A 137 -8.85 22.01 -3.05
C CYS A 137 -8.76 23.22 -3.96
N SER A 138 -9.67 23.30 -4.92
CA SER A 138 -9.78 24.40 -5.87
C SER A 138 -11.20 24.96 -5.90
N GLY A 139 -11.35 26.24 -6.23
CA GLY A 139 -12.65 26.94 -6.25
C GLY A 139 -12.82 27.91 -5.08
N ASN A 140 -14.06 28.36 -4.86
CA ASN A 140 -14.41 29.29 -3.79
C ASN A 140 -14.78 28.52 -2.51
N ASN A 141 -14.50 29.11 -1.35
CA ASN A 141 -14.94 28.59 -0.04
C ASN A 141 -14.50 27.15 0.27
N CYS A 142 -13.29 26.75 -0.16
CA CYS A 142 -12.69 25.46 0.18
C CYS A 142 -12.76 25.21 1.71
N PRO A 143 -13.37 24.09 2.16
CA PRO A 143 -13.49 23.78 3.59
C PRO A 143 -12.18 23.24 4.18
N VAL A 144 -11.23 22.92 3.31
CA VAL A 144 -9.89 22.42 3.65
C VAL A 144 -8.82 23.36 3.08
N LEU A 145 -7.58 23.16 3.50
CA LEU A 145 -6.46 23.91 2.95
C LEU A 145 -6.29 23.62 1.44
N PRO A 146 -5.78 24.59 0.65
CA PRO A 146 -5.68 24.43 -0.80
C PRO A 146 -4.83 23.24 -1.24
N SER A 147 -3.84 22.84 -0.44
CA SER A 147 -3.02 21.66 -0.70
C SER A 147 -2.43 21.10 0.58
N CYS A 148 -2.48 19.79 0.79
CA CYS A 148 -1.82 19.12 1.91
C CYS A 148 -1.17 17.82 1.41
N VAL A 149 0.10 17.59 1.77
CA VAL A 149 0.84 16.37 1.43
C VAL A 149 1.27 15.68 2.72
N ARG A 150 1.04 14.38 2.78
CA ARG A 150 1.44 13.51 3.88
C ARG A 150 2.24 12.35 3.32
N THR A 151 3.40 12.09 3.89
CA THR A 151 4.28 10.99 3.49
C THR A 151 4.53 10.07 4.66
N THR A 152 4.32 8.77 4.47
CA THR A 152 4.50 7.76 5.52
C THR A 152 5.37 6.64 5.00
N ASP A 153 6.57 6.50 5.54
CA ASP A 153 7.42 5.34 5.27
C ASP A 153 6.98 4.15 6.12
N PHE A 154 7.07 2.95 5.57
CA PHE A 154 6.76 1.72 6.30
C PHE A 154 7.74 0.60 5.99
N VAL A 155 7.88 -0.28 6.99
CA VAL A 155 8.55 -1.57 6.84
C VAL A 155 7.56 -2.66 7.23
N GLY A 156 7.68 -3.83 6.63
CA GLY A 156 6.74 -4.90 6.86
C GLY A 156 7.28 -6.29 6.56
N THR A 157 6.41 -7.26 6.80
CA THR A 157 6.66 -8.66 6.44
C THR A 157 5.41 -9.31 5.88
N ILE A 158 5.60 -10.20 4.91
CA ILE A 158 4.53 -11.09 4.43
C ILE A 158 4.11 -12.01 5.59
N VAL A 159 2.81 -12.11 5.82
CA VAL A 159 2.22 -13.08 6.74
C VAL A 159 1.90 -14.35 5.95
N ASN A 160 2.46 -15.48 6.38
CA ASN A 160 2.16 -16.80 5.81
C ASN A 160 1.38 -17.64 6.82
N GLY A 161 0.50 -18.52 6.32
CA GLY A 161 -0.14 -19.54 7.14
C GLY A 161 -1.23 -19.01 8.08
N VAL A 162 -1.91 -17.93 7.71
CA VAL A 162 -3.15 -17.54 8.40
C VAL A 162 -4.27 -18.41 7.85
N GLU A 163 -4.69 -19.41 8.62
CA GLU A 163 -5.97 -20.06 8.39
C GLU A 163 -7.07 -19.10 8.84
N LEU A 164 -7.83 -18.57 7.90
CA LEU A 164 -9.05 -17.83 8.20
C LEU A 164 -10.11 -18.88 8.58
N GLU A 165 -10.23 -19.16 9.87
CA GLU A 165 -11.33 -19.99 10.37
C GLU A 165 -12.64 -19.21 10.20
N HIS A 166 -13.54 -19.73 9.35
CA HIS A 166 -14.94 -19.35 9.44
C HIS A 166 -15.54 -20.03 10.67
N GLY A 167 -15.84 -19.24 11.71
CA GLY A 167 -16.64 -19.70 12.83
C GLY A 167 -17.98 -20.23 12.31
N VAL A 168 -18.27 -21.49 12.62
CA VAL A 168 -19.52 -22.19 12.27
C VAL A 168 -20.69 -21.67 13.09
#